data_AF-A0A560L1W6-F1
#
_entry.id   AF-A0A560L1W6-F1
#
_cell.length_a   1.000
_cell.length_b   1.000
_cell.length_c   1.000
_cell.angle_alpha   90.00
_cell.angle_beta   90.00
_cell.angle_gamma   90.00
#
_symmetry.space_group_name_H-M   'P 1'
#
loop_
_entity.id
_entity.type
_entity.pdbx_description
1 polymer ?
#
loop_
_entity_poly.entity_id
_entity_poly.type
_entity_poly.pdbx_seq_one_letter_code
_entity_poly.pdbx_strand_id
1 'polypeptide(L)' 'MTNEASMTTSEEQEQMPSPQPDMSEEDRSKDAFFIRLAEIVEAMIASHGKDFATGALVLSAKFVAEGKPLIRRTSGP' A
#
# COMPACT_ATOMS: atom_id res chain seq x y z
N MET A 1 45.26 18.47 38.08
CA MET A 1 44.75 17.09 38.04
C MET A 1 43.24 17.18 37.98
N THR A 2 42.69 16.77 36.84
CA THR A 2 41.27 16.72 36.48
C THR A 2 40.54 15.67 37.31
N ASN A 3 39.30 15.96 37.70
CA ASN A 3 38.24 14.96 37.53
C ASN A 3 36.88 15.66 37.47
N GLU A 4 36.34 15.69 36.25
CA GLU A 4 34.96 16.09 35.99
C GLU A 4 34.06 14.96 36.50
N ALA A 5 33.23 15.29 37.51
CA ALA A 5 32.22 14.41 38.01
C ALA A 5 31.09 14.30 36.97
N SER A 6 31.31 13.37 36.05
CA SER A 6 30.38 12.41 35.49
C SER A 6 28.91 12.83 35.45
N MET A 7 28.51 13.22 34.23
CA MET A 7 27.40 12.61 33.50
C MET A 7 26.05 12.62 34.23
N THR A 8 25.31 13.68 33.93
CA THR A 8 23.88 13.66 33.60
C THR A 8 23.29 12.26 33.51
N THR A 9 22.47 11.89 34.50
CA THR A 9 21.39 10.91 34.33
C THR A 9 20.43 11.49 33.30
N SER A 10 20.71 11.26 32.03
CA SER A 10 19.70 11.31 30.98
C SER A 10 18.86 10.05 31.18
N GLU A 11 17.62 10.26 31.59
CA GLU A 11 16.57 9.26 31.52
C GLU A 11 16.52 8.76 30.07
N GLU A 12 17.14 7.61 29.82
CA GLU A 12 16.91 6.84 28.61
C GLU A 12 15.45 6.41 28.70
N GLN A 13 14.58 7.25 28.15
CA GLN A 13 13.21 6.87 27.83
C GLN A 13 13.35 5.66 26.91
N GLU A 14 13.25 4.47 27.51
CA GLU A 14 13.07 3.22 26.81
C GLU A 14 11.91 3.46 25.84
N GLN A 15 12.25 3.68 24.58
CA GLN A 15 11.30 3.79 23.52
C GLN A 15 10.70 2.40 23.35
N MET A 16 9.67 2.13 24.16
CA MET A 16 8.85 0.95 24.04
C MET A 16 8.45 0.83 22.57
N PRO A 17 8.60 -0.35 21.94
CA PRO A 17 8.05 -0.56 20.62
C PRO A 17 6.57 -0.24 20.72
N SER A 18 6.15 0.83 20.03
CA SER A 18 4.75 1.14 19.90
C SER A 18 4.07 -0.11 19.38
N PRO A 19 2.98 -0.60 20.01
CA PRO A 19 2.21 -1.70 19.48
C PRO A 19 1.81 -1.30 18.07
N GLN A 20 2.45 -1.91 17.07
CA GLN A 20 1.95 -1.89 15.71
C GLN A 20 0.52 -2.42 15.85
N PRO A 21 -0.51 -1.66 15.45
CA PRO A 21 -1.88 -2.12 15.62
C PRO A 21 -1.96 -3.51 14.99
N ASP A 22 -2.36 -4.52 15.77
CA ASP A 22 -2.56 -5.87 15.27
C ASP A 22 -3.49 -5.78 14.07
N MET A 23 -2.91 -5.91 12.87
CA MET A 23 -3.69 -5.82 11.65
C MET A 23 -4.65 -7.00 11.61
N SER A 24 -5.94 -6.68 11.52
CA SER A 24 -6.97 -7.69 11.37
C SER A 24 -6.69 -8.54 10.11
N GLU A 25 -7.23 -9.75 10.08
CA GLU A 25 -7.15 -10.60 8.89
C GLU A 25 -7.78 -9.92 7.66
N GLU A 26 -8.82 -9.11 7.89
CA GLU A 26 -9.45 -8.30 6.85
C GLU A 26 -8.49 -7.24 6.30
N ASP A 27 -7.77 -6.54 7.17
CA ASP A 27 -6.81 -5.50 6.75
C ASP A 27 -5.63 -6.11 5.99
N ARG A 28 -5.12 -7.26 6.43
CA ARG A 28 -4.09 -8.02 5.70
C ARG A 28 -4.57 -8.45 4.31
N SER A 29 -5.83 -8.90 4.20
CA SER A 29 -6.42 -9.27 2.91
C SER A 29 -6.50 -8.06 1.97
N LYS A 30 -6.98 -6.91 2.47
CA LYS A 30 -7.05 -5.66 1.69
C LYS A 30 -5.67 -5.20 1.22
N ASP A 31 -4.69 -5.22 2.11
CA ASP A 31 -3.31 -4.84 1.79
C ASP A 31 -2.72 -5.71 0.66
N ALA A 32 -2.94 -7.03 0.70
CA ALA A 32 -2.51 -7.93 -0.37
C ALA A 32 -3.14 -7.61 -1.75
N PHE A 33 -4.35 -7.04 -1.78
CA PHE A 33 -4.93 -6.53 -3.03
C PHE A 33 -4.29 -5.22 -3.48
N PHE A 34 -3.97 -4.31 -2.55
CA PHE A 34 -3.26 -3.06 -2.87
C PHE A 34 -1.88 -3.32 -3.45
N ILE A 35 -1.12 -4.26 -2.88
CA ILE A 35 0.20 -4.66 -3.39
C ILE A 35 0.08 -5.17 -4.82
N ARG A 36 -0.82 -6.12 -5.08
CA ARG A 36 -1.01 -6.66 -6.45
C ARG A 36 -1.48 -5.60 -7.44
N LEU A 37 -2.33 -4.67 -7.00
CA LEU A 37 -2.76 -3.56 -7.85
C LEU A 37 -1.58 -2.65 -8.20
N ALA A 38 -0.71 -2.33 -7.22
CA ALA A 38 0.48 -1.53 -7.44
C ALA A 38 1.43 -2.18 -8.46
N GLU A 39 1.71 -3.48 -8.33
CA GLU A 39 2.55 -4.23 -9.27
C GLU A 39 2.03 -4.15 -10.72
N ILE A 40 0.71 -4.29 -10.90
CA ILE A 40 0.07 -4.19 -12.22
C ILE A 40 0.19 -2.77 -12.77
N VAL A 41 -0.06 -1.76 -11.93
CA VAL A 41 0.02 -0.35 -12.33
C VAL A 41 1.44 0.02 -12.73
N GLU A 42 2.46 -0.42 -11.99
CA GLU A 42 3.86 -0.24 -12.36
C GLU A 42 4.18 -0.89 -13.72
N ALA A 43 3.68 -2.11 -13.96
CA ALA A 43 3.84 -2.77 -15.27
C ALA A 43 3.17 -1.99 -16.42
N MET A 44 1.98 -1.40 -16.17
CA MET A 44 1.29 -0.55 -17.14
C MET A 44 2.06 0.75 -17.41
N ILE A 45 2.61 1.38 -16.37
CA ILE A 45 3.43 2.59 -16.48
C ILE A 45 4.68 2.29 -17.30
N ALA A 46 5.39 1.20 -16.98
CA ALA A 46 6.60 0.80 -17.68
C ALA A 46 6.35 0.52 -19.17
N SER A 47 5.19 -0.03 -19.53
CA SER A 47 4.86 -0.44 -20.90
C SER A 47 4.24 0.68 -21.75
N HIS A 48 3.43 1.55 -21.14
CA HIS A 48 2.55 2.48 -21.86
C HIS A 48 2.51 3.90 -21.29
N GLY A 49 3.17 4.14 -20.15
CA GLY A 49 3.21 5.44 -19.49
C GLY A 49 2.09 5.69 -18.49
N LYS A 50 2.28 6.75 -17.69
CA LYS A 50 1.41 7.09 -16.55
C LYS A 50 -0.01 7.48 -16.93
N ASP A 51 -0.19 8.17 -18.06
CA ASP A 51 -1.50 8.63 -18.52
C ASP A 51 -2.39 7.44 -18.87
N PHE A 52 -1.82 6.42 -19.54
CA PHE A 52 -2.52 5.18 -19.84
C PHE A 52 -2.94 4.44 -18.55
N ALA A 53 -2.00 4.24 -17.63
CA ALA A 53 -2.27 3.54 -16.37
C ALA A 53 -3.38 4.21 -15.56
N THR A 54 -3.32 5.54 -15.45
CA THR A 54 -4.33 6.35 -14.77
C THR A 54 -5.71 6.22 -15.43
N GLY A 55 -5.78 6.36 -16.75
CA GLY A 55 -7.04 6.26 -17.50
C GLY A 55 -7.70 4.88 -17.35
N ALA A 56 -6.92 3.81 -17.39
CA ALA A 56 -7.41 2.45 -17.22
C ALA A 56 -7.94 2.19 -15.79
N LEU A 57 -7.29 2.71 -14.76
CA LEU A 57 -7.78 2.63 -13.37
C LEU A 57 -9.10 3.38 -13.20
N VAL A 58 -9.19 4.61 -13.71
CA VAL A 58 -10.42 5.42 -13.65
C VAL A 58 -11.58 4.72 -14.38
N LEU A 59 -11.33 4.14 -15.56
CA LEU A 59 -12.35 3.40 -16.29
C LEU A 59 -12.81 2.15 -15.54
N SER A 60 -11.88 1.42 -14.93
CA SER A 60 -12.19 0.23 -14.12
C SER A 60 -13.04 0.61 -12.91
N ALA A 61 -12.67 1.66 -12.18
CA ALA A 61 -13.45 2.17 -11.06
C ALA A 61 -14.86 2.60 -11.49
N LYS A 62 -15.00 3.26 -12.64
CA LYS A 62 -16.31 3.61 -13.22
C LYS A 62 -17.17 2.37 -13.47
N PHE A 63 -16.62 1.30 -14.05
CA PHE A 63 -17.38 0.08 -14.30
C PHE A 63 -17.85 -0.59 -13.01
N VAL A 64 -17.00 -0.60 -11.98
CA VAL A 64 -17.38 -1.08 -10.64
C VAL A 64 -18.53 -0.25 -10.07
N ALA A 65 -18.45 1.08 -10.14
CA ALA A 65 -19.50 1.98 -9.66
C ALA A 65 -20.82 1.81 -10.43
N GLU A 66 -20.75 1.51 -11.73
CA GLU A 66 -21.91 1.23 -12.59
C GLU A 66 -22.43 -0.22 -12.47
N GLY A 67 -21.82 -1.07 -11.64
CA GLY A 67 -22.18 -2.48 -11.51
C GLY A 67 -21.92 -3.31 -12.78
N LYS A 68 -21.05 -2.83 -13.68
CA LYS A 68 -20.71 -3.50 -14.93
C LYS A 68 -19.60 -4.54 -14.72
N PRO A 69 -19.67 -5.69 -15.43
CA PRO A 69 -18.59 -6.68 -15.36
C PRO A 69 -17.31 -6.12 -16.01
N LEU A 70 -16.19 -6.21 -15.27
CA LEU A 70 -14.86 -5.85 -15.78
C LEU A 70 -14.35 -6.84 -16.83
N ILE A 71 -14.73 -8.12 -16.69
CA ILE A 71 -14.41 -9.17 -17.66
C ILE A 71 -15.69 -9.48 -18.41
N ARG A 72 -15.79 -9.01 -19.65
CA ARG A 72 -16.73 -9.61 -20.59
C ARG A 72 -16.10 -10.92 -21.05
N ARG A 73 -16.48 -12.03 -20.40
CA ARG A 73 -16.29 -13.34 -21.05
C ARG A 73 -17.07 -13.26 -22.35
N THR A 74 -16.38 -13.15 -23.46
CA THR A 74 -16.99 -13.39 -24.76
C THR A 74 -17.39 -14.84 -24.70
N SER A 75 -18.67 -15.12 -24.45
CA SER A 75 -19.24 -16.43 -24.72
C SER A 75 -19.15 -16.59 -26.23
N GLY A 76 -18.02 -17.10 -26.71
CA GLY A 76 -17.89 -17.52 -28.10
C GLY A 76 -18.79 -18.74 -28.32
N PRO A 77 -19.37 -18.92 -29.53
CA PRO A 77 -19.95 -20.20 -29.93
C PRO A 77 -18.88 -21.31 -29.96
#